data_AF-A0A927IA49-F1
#
_entry.id   AF-A0A927IA49-F1
#
_cell.length_a   1.000
_cell.length_b   1.000
_cell.length_c   1.000
_cell.angle_alpha   90.00
_cell.angle_beta   90.00
_cell.angle_gamma   90.00
#
_symmetry.space_group_name_H-M   'P 1'
#
loop_
_entity.id
_entity.type
_entity.pdbx_description
1 polymer ?
#
loop_
_entity_poly.entity_id
_entity_poly.type
_entity_poly.pdbx_seq_one_letter_code
_entity_poly.pdbx_strand_id
1 'polypeptide(L)'
;MLIRICVLGRTGAHQGTKTGTELGVIEDADAGADDRAALRFGMLDVEQAPESPGIYAWYVKFHASVQDWETNPVDGRDASIEGFLGLLREYASFYEPLPIALRGSAPYGGRWDGTLELDHGVNHKQSQPSESGAERRENDRRERDREALENTISSQTGRRALAQLLGRATPVFSSPLYIGVAENLNERLQKHRSNYSRAMEWLRKSPNDMERLRGDAKNFGQRAASRGIPMENLEAWIIDLKGLESSTSVNSLRESAQSAEWLLHRLFAPVLGRQ
;
A
#
# COMPACT_ATOMS: atom_id res chain seq x y z
N MET A 1 -35.86 -10.80 11.74
CA MET A 1 -35.77 -9.95 10.52
C MET A 1 -34.71 -10.57 9.64
N LEU A 2 -35.13 -11.45 8.71
CA LEU A 2 -34.26 -12.24 7.84
C LEU A 2 -34.01 -11.48 6.53
N ILE A 3 -32.74 -11.36 6.12
CA ILE A 3 -32.34 -10.82 4.82
C ILE A 3 -32.16 -12.00 3.85
N ARG A 4 -33.00 -12.05 2.82
CA ARG A 4 -32.89 -12.95 1.67
C ARG A 4 -31.88 -12.38 0.68
N ILE A 5 -30.86 -13.16 0.31
CA ILE A 5 -29.94 -12.88 -0.79
C ILE A 5 -30.45 -13.63 -2.02
N CYS A 6 -30.85 -12.91 -3.06
CA CYS A 6 -31.21 -13.48 -4.36
C CYS A 6 -29.94 -13.71 -5.20
N VAL A 7 -29.68 -14.96 -5.57
CA VAL A 7 -28.68 -15.36 -6.56
C VAL A 7 -29.37 -15.48 -7.90
N LEU A 8 -29.01 -14.63 -8.86
CA LEU A 8 -29.46 -14.75 -10.25
C LEU A 8 -28.45 -15.59 -11.05
N GLY A 9 -28.82 -16.83 -11.33
CA GLY A 9 -28.14 -17.66 -12.31
C GLY A 9 -28.55 -17.28 -13.74
N ARG A 10 -27.58 -17.25 -14.65
CA ARG A 10 -27.83 -17.29 -16.09
C ARG A 10 -27.16 -18.52 -16.69
N THR A 11 -27.99 -19.45 -17.12
CA THR A 11 -27.66 -20.56 -18.01
C THR A 11 -27.84 -20.12 -19.46
N GLY A 12 -26.92 -20.52 -20.33
CA GLY A 12 -27.09 -20.45 -21.79
C GLY A 12 -25.97 -21.21 -22.47
N ALA A 13 -26.29 -22.38 -23.01
CA ALA A 13 -25.38 -23.25 -23.73
C ALA A 13 -25.66 -23.20 -25.25
N HIS A 14 -24.61 -23.58 -25.99
CA HIS A 14 -24.56 -24.25 -27.30
C HIS A 14 -24.12 -23.53 -28.59
N GLN A 15 -23.06 -24.15 -29.18
CA GLN A 15 -22.69 -24.37 -30.59
C GLN A 15 -22.19 -23.14 -31.39
N GLY A 16 -21.08 -23.14 -32.14
CA GLY A 16 -20.14 -24.17 -32.56
C GLY A 16 -19.95 -24.09 -34.08
N THR A 17 -18.82 -23.58 -34.60
CA THR A 17 -18.22 -23.96 -35.92
C THR A 17 -16.85 -23.29 -36.14
N LYS A 18 -15.97 -24.05 -36.79
CA LYS A 18 -14.61 -23.74 -37.26
C LYS A 18 -14.62 -22.73 -38.43
N THR A 19 -13.55 -21.93 -38.57
CA THR A 19 -12.61 -21.84 -39.73
C THR A 19 -11.96 -20.46 -39.80
N GLY A 20 -10.68 -20.40 -40.19
CA GLY A 20 -10.12 -19.26 -40.91
C GLY A 20 -8.96 -18.54 -40.21
N THR A 21 -7.76 -19.06 -40.41
CA THR A 21 -6.50 -18.34 -40.20
C THR A 21 -6.35 -17.28 -41.28
N GLU A 22 -6.29 -16.00 -40.90
CA GLU A 22 -5.61 -14.97 -41.69
C GLU A 22 -4.77 -14.11 -40.73
N LEU A 23 -3.44 -14.28 -40.85
CA LEU A 23 -2.42 -13.43 -40.26
C LEU A 23 -2.43 -12.09 -41.01
N GLY A 24 -3.18 -11.14 -40.46
CA GLY A 24 -3.05 -9.72 -40.81
C GLY A 24 -1.78 -9.17 -40.19
N VAL A 25 -0.82 -8.83 -41.05
CA VAL A 25 0.35 -8.02 -40.73
C VAL A 25 -0.16 -6.70 -40.14
N ILE A 26 0.01 -6.50 -38.84
CA ILE A 26 -0.16 -5.19 -38.21
C ILE A 26 1.13 -4.45 -38.54
N GLU A 27 1.05 -3.56 -39.52
CA GLU A 27 2.04 -2.54 -39.78
C GLU A 27 2.36 -1.81 -38.47
N ASP A 28 3.65 -1.67 -38.18
CA ASP A 28 4.21 -0.90 -37.07
C ASP A 28 3.74 0.57 -37.17
N ALA A 29 2.55 0.83 -36.63
CA ALA A 29 2.11 2.17 -36.31
C ALA A 29 2.83 2.59 -35.02
N ASP A 30 3.98 3.22 -35.23
CA ASP A 30 4.59 4.26 -34.41
C ASP A 30 3.89 4.45 -33.04
N ALA A 31 4.27 3.60 -32.07
CA ALA A 31 3.90 3.76 -30.68
C ALA A 31 4.70 4.94 -30.13
N GLY A 32 4.28 6.15 -30.50
CA GLY A 32 4.62 7.36 -29.78
C GLY A 32 4.32 7.11 -28.31
N ALA A 33 5.38 6.98 -27.51
CA ALA A 33 5.28 6.87 -26.07
C ALA A 33 4.47 8.07 -25.58
N ASP A 34 3.25 7.80 -25.11
CA ASP A 34 2.43 8.79 -24.41
C ASP A 34 3.18 9.12 -23.11
N ASP A 35 4.01 10.17 -23.18
CA ASP A 35 4.95 10.64 -22.16
C ASP A 35 4.23 11.30 -20.95
N ARG A 36 3.01 10.83 -20.64
CA ARG A 36 2.16 11.32 -19.57
C ARG A 36 2.18 10.38 -18.37
N ALA A 37 3.31 9.74 -18.12
CA ALA A 37 3.53 8.94 -16.92
C ALA A 37 3.45 9.85 -15.69
N ALA A 38 2.79 9.38 -14.62
CA ALA A 38 2.77 10.08 -13.34
C ALA A 38 4.21 10.39 -12.89
N LEU A 39 4.45 11.65 -12.51
CA LEU A 39 5.76 12.09 -12.02
C LEU A 39 6.04 11.44 -10.67
N ARG A 40 7.29 11.04 -10.43
CA ARG A 40 7.70 10.37 -9.18
C ARG A 40 8.78 11.17 -8.46
N PHE A 41 8.56 11.43 -7.17
CA PHE A 41 9.54 12.09 -6.30
C PHE A 41 9.70 11.31 -5.01
N GLY A 42 10.95 11.06 -4.58
CA GLY A 42 11.22 10.60 -3.23
C GLY A 42 10.85 11.70 -2.22
N MET A 43 10.61 11.33 -0.96
CA MET A 43 10.28 12.30 0.07
C MET A 43 11.38 13.35 0.30
N LEU A 44 12.63 13.00 -0.02
CA LEU A 44 13.78 13.89 0.01
C LEU A 44 13.79 14.90 -1.13
N ASP A 45 13.16 14.57 -2.26
CA ASP A 45 13.23 15.32 -3.52
C ASP A 45 11.92 16.07 -3.85
N VAL A 46 10.94 16.08 -2.94
CA VAL A 46 9.62 16.71 -3.16
C VAL A 46 9.66 18.21 -3.44
N GLU A 47 10.77 18.87 -3.15
CA GLU A 47 11.02 20.27 -3.51
C GLU A 47 11.11 20.50 -5.03
N GLN A 48 11.30 19.44 -5.82
CA GLN A 48 11.29 19.49 -7.28
C GLN A 48 9.90 19.24 -7.88
N ALA A 49 8.88 18.99 -7.04
CA ALA A 49 7.53 18.76 -7.53
C ALA A 49 6.92 20.02 -8.18
N PRO A 50 5.98 19.89 -9.12
CA PRO A 50 5.35 21.04 -9.79
C PRO A 50 4.63 22.00 -8.83
N GLU A 51 4.65 23.30 -9.15
CA GLU A 51 3.85 24.33 -8.46
C GLU A 51 2.45 24.47 -9.08
N SER A 52 1.81 23.34 -9.38
CA SER A 52 0.51 23.28 -10.04
C SER A 52 -0.50 22.45 -9.24
N PRO A 53 -1.81 22.56 -9.56
CA PRO A 53 -2.82 21.70 -8.98
C PRO A 53 -2.62 20.25 -9.42
N GLY A 54 -2.86 19.32 -8.51
CA GLY A 54 -2.74 17.91 -8.86
C GLY A 54 -3.22 16.93 -7.79
N ILE A 55 -3.18 15.66 -8.17
CA ILE A 55 -3.45 14.52 -7.30
C ILE A 55 -2.11 13.83 -7.04
N TYR A 56 -1.89 13.39 -5.81
CA TYR A 56 -0.71 12.61 -5.44
C TYR A 56 -1.08 11.42 -4.58
N ALA A 57 -0.27 10.37 -4.68
CA ALA A 57 -0.34 9.19 -3.85
C ALA A 57 1.05 8.88 -3.27
N TRP A 58 1.09 8.63 -1.97
CA TRP A 58 2.30 8.16 -1.28
C TRP A 58 2.32 6.64 -1.23
N TYR A 59 3.48 6.08 -1.53
CA TYR A 59 3.76 4.65 -1.41
C TYR A 59 5.02 4.46 -0.56
N VAL A 60 5.17 3.25 -0.02
CA VAL A 60 6.44 2.79 0.54
C VAL A 60 7.07 1.78 -0.41
N LYS A 61 8.30 2.09 -0.83
CA LYS A 61 9.12 1.22 -1.64
C LYS A 61 9.81 0.19 -0.77
N PHE A 62 9.81 -1.06 -1.20
CA PHE A 62 10.67 -2.07 -0.59
C PHE A 62 12.13 -1.79 -0.93
N HIS A 63 12.94 -1.58 0.11
CA HIS A 63 14.38 -1.40 -0.02
C HIS A 63 15.10 -2.51 0.75
N ALA A 64 15.92 -3.27 0.04
CA ALA A 64 16.88 -4.20 0.63
C ALA A 64 18.25 -3.89 0.03
N SER A 65 19.22 -3.61 0.88
CA SER A 65 20.61 -3.47 0.51
C SER A 65 21.22 -4.83 0.15
N VAL A 66 22.42 -4.81 -0.41
CA VAL A 66 23.18 -6.02 -0.71
C VAL A 66 23.39 -6.88 0.54
N GLN A 67 23.64 -6.24 1.68
CA GLN A 67 23.88 -6.91 2.96
C GLN A 67 22.64 -7.62 3.51
N ASP A 68 21.44 -7.20 3.09
CA ASP A 68 20.19 -7.77 3.56
C ASP A 68 19.86 -9.12 2.88
N TRP A 69 20.43 -9.40 1.71
CA TRP A 69 20.19 -10.66 0.99
C TRP A 69 21.43 -11.52 0.76
N GLU A 70 22.64 -10.95 0.86
CA GLU A 70 23.89 -11.72 0.80
C GLU A 70 24.03 -12.66 2.00
N THR A 71 24.58 -13.85 1.75
CA THR A 71 24.81 -14.85 2.80
C THR A 71 25.73 -14.28 3.87
N ASN A 72 25.28 -14.32 5.12
CA ASN A 72 26.05 -13.85 6.27
C ASN A 72 26.19 -14.97 7.31
N PRO A 73 27.24 -15.80 7.23
CA PRO A 73 27.41 -16.94 8.12
C PRO A 73 27.83 -16.48 9.53
N VAL A 74 26.99 -16.77 10.53
CA VAL A 74 27.23 -16.54 11.96
C VAL A 74 26.90 -17.83 12.71
N ASP A 75 27.84 -18.36 13.48
CA ASP A 75 27.69 -19.60 14.26
C ASP A 75 27.16 -20.81 13.45
N GLY A 76 27.59 -20.92 12.18
CA GLY A 76 27.18 -21.99 11.28
C GLY A 76 25.76 -21.86 10.72
N ARG A 77 25.10 -20.71 10.91
CA ARG A 77 23.80 -20.37 10.33
C ARG A 77 23.91 -19.13 9.45
N ASP A 78 23.07 -19.02 8.43
CA ASP A 78 22.97 -17.80 7.61
C ASP A 78 22.07 -16.78 8.30
N ALA A 79 22.69 -15.79 8.97
CA ALA A 79 21.98 -14.73 9.70
C ALA A 79 21.14 -13.84 8.77
N SER A 80 21.43 -13.82 7.46
CA SER A 80 20.65 -13.05 6.49
C SER A 80 19.23 -13.58 6.30
N ILE A 81 18.97 -14.86 6.62
CA ILE A 81 17.61 -15.42 6.52
C ILE A 81 16.66 -14.71 7.49
N GLU A 82 17.04 -14.62 8.77
CA GLU A 82 16.25 -13.95 9.80
C GLU A 82 16.20 -12.43 9.59
N GLY A 83 17.32 -11.82 9.18
CA GLY A 83 17.35 -10.39 8.85
C GLY A 83 16.40 -10.04 7.71
N PHE A 84 16.41 -10.83 6.63
CA PHE A 84 15.53 -10.63 5.49
C PHE A 84 14.06 -10.89 5.83
N LEU A 85 13.76 -11.91 6.66
CA LEU A 85 12.41 -12.11 7.20
C LEU A 85 11.94 -10.92 8.04
N GLY A 86 12.82 -10.35 8.86
CA GLY A 86 12.56 -9.14 9.61
C GLY A 86 12.16 -7.98 8.69
N LEU A 87 12.92 -7.77 7.61
CA LEU A 87 12.64 -6.75 6.61
C LEU A 87 11.29 -6.96 5.89
N LEU A 88 10.95 -8.21 5.55
CA LEU A 88 9.64 -8.53 4.95
C LEU A 88 8.49 -8.23 5.92
N ARG A 89 8.63 -8.59 7.20
CA ARG A 89 7.64 -8.31 8.24
C ARG A 89 7.49 -6.81 8.47
N GLU A 90 8.59 -6.08 8.56
CA GLU A 90 8.59 -4.63 8.69
C GLU A 90 7.87 -3.99 7.50
N TYR A 91 8.21 -4.36 6.26
CA TYR A 91 7.54 -3.84 5.07
C TYR A 91 6.04 -4.13 5.06
N ALA A 92 5.62 -5.34 5.43
CA ALA A 92 4.21 -5.70 5.53
C ALA A 92 3.47 -4.87 6.60
N SER A 93 4.12 -4.61 7.74
CA SER A 93 3.54 -3.85 8.85
C SER A 93 3.15 -2.41 8.49
N PHE A 94 3.80 -1.82 7.49
CA PHE A 94 3.46 -0.49 6.99
C PHE A 94 2.07 -0.44 6.33
N TYR A 95 1.56 -1.58 5.87
CA TYR A 95 0.25 -1.74 5.26
C TYR A 95 -0.81 -2.31 6.22
N GLU A 96 -0.48 -2.55 7.49
CA GLU A 96 -1.46 -2.99 8.46
C GLU A 96 -2.44 -1.84 8.78
N PRO A 97 -3.77 -2.04 8.66
CA PRO A 97 -4.77 -1.08 9.10
C PRO A 97 -4.63 -0.73 10.58
N LEU A 98 -4.99 0.50 10.96
CA LEU A 98 -5.08 0.85 12.38
C LEU A 98 -6.28 0.14 13.03
N PRO A 99 -6.20 -0.17 14.34
CA PRO A 99 -7.35 -0.62 15.10
C PRO A 99 -8.52 0.34 14.97
N ILE A 100 -9.72 -0.19 14.73
CA ILE A 100 -10.94 0.58 14.57
C ILE A 100 -11.56 0.78 15.95
N ALA A 101 -11.59 2.03 16.43
CA ALA A 101 -12.29 2.38 17.66
C ALA A 101 -13.81 2.35 17.44
N LEU A 102 -14.48 1.43 18.13
CA LEU A 102 -15.93 1.30 18.14
C LEU A 102 -16.50 2.06 19.34
N ARG A 103 -17.56 2.82 19.11
CA ARG A 103 -18.36 3.45 20.17
C ARG A 103 -19.82 3.27 19.85
N GLY A 104 -20.61 2.90 20.86
CA GLY A 104 -22.05 2.79 20.69
C GLY A 104 -22.82 3.21 21.93
N SER A 105 -24.10 3.49 21.69
CA SER A 105 -25.06 3.82 22.74
C SER A 105 -25.82 2.56 23.15
N ALA A 106 -26.09 2.41 24.44
CA ALA A 106 -26.93 1.38 24.99
C ALA A 106 -28.20 2.01 25.60
N PRO A 107 -29.28 1.23 25.80
CA PRO A 107 -30.46 1.70 26.52
C PRO A 107 -30.12 2.31 27.88
N TYR A 108 -30.98 3.22 28.35
CA TYR A 108 -30.84 3.89 29.65
C TYR A 108 -29.57 4.76 29.81
N GLY A 109 -29.05 5.30 28.70
CA GLY A 109 -27.88 6.19 28.75
C GLY A 109 -26.55 5.46 28.90
N GLY A 110 -26.54 4.13 28.80
CA GLY A 110 -25.31 3.35 28.75
C GLY A 110 -24.49 3.67 27.50
N ARG A 111 -23.18 3.52 27.60
CA ARG A 111 -22.24 3.62 26.48
C ARG A 111 -21.34 2.42 26.50
N TRP A 112 -20.98 1.94 25.31
CA TRP A 112 -19.93 0.94 25.16
C TRP A 112 -18.88 1.47 24.20
N ASP A 113 -17.63 1.12 24.51
CA ASP A 113 -16.47 1.34 23.67
C ASP A 113 -15.72 0.02 23.50
N GLY A 114 -15.03 -0.11 22.39
CA GLY A 114 -14.20 -1.27 22.08
C GLY A 114 -13.29 -0.97 20.91
N THR A 115 -12.36 -1.87 20.65
CA THR A 115 -11.42 -1.75 19.54
C THR A 115 -11.52 -3.02 18.70
N LEU A 116 -11.61 -2.85 17.38
CA LEU A 116 -11.58 -3.95 16.43
C LEU A 116 -10.25 -3.94 15.69
N GLU A 117 -9.51 -5.03 15.81
CA GLU A 117 -8.26 -5.27 15.10
C GLU A 117 -8.48 -6.36 14.05
N LEU A 118 -7.90 -6.16 12.86
CA LEU A 118 -7.91 -7.17 11.82
C LEU A 118 -6.71 -8.10 12.04
N ASP A 119 -6.96 -9.39 12.23
CA ASP A 119 -5.91 -10.40 12.25
C ASP A 119 -5.50 -10.73 10.81
N HIS A 120 -4.39 -10.15 10.37
CA HIS A 120 -3.84 -10.37 9.04
C HIS A 120 -3.03 -11.65 8.90
N GLY A 121 -2.96 -12.50 9.94
CA GLY A 121 -2.25 -13.79 9.90
C GLY A 121 -0.72 -13.69 9.88
N VAL A 122 -0.15 -12.51 9.69
CA VAL A 122 1.31 -12.26 9.76
C VAL A 122 1.83 -12.42 11.20
N ASN A 123 0.98 -12.16 12.21
CA ASN A 123 1.31 -12.20 13.63
C ASN A 123 0.71 -13.40 14.40
N HIS A 124 0.28 -14.47 13.70
CA HIS A 124 -0.56 -15.50 14.33
C HIS A 124 0.04 -16.15 15.59
N LYS A 125 -0.58 -15.85 16.73
CA LYS A 125 -0.71 -16.81 17.83
C LYS A 125 -1.72 -17.87 17.39
N GLN A 126 -1.27 -19.12 17.34
CA GLN A 126 -2.01 -20.34 16.98
C GLN A 126 -3.54 -20.22 17.16
N SER A 127 -4.26 -20.06 16.05
CA SER A 127 -5.71 -20.30 16.03
C SER A 127 -5.94 -21.79 16.25
N GLN A 128 -6.87 -22.15 17.14
CA GLN A 128 -7.22 -23.55 17.34
C GLN A 128 -7.81 -24.16 16.07
N PRO A 129 -7.48 -25.42 15.75
CA PRO A 129 -8.02 -26.08 14.56
C PRO A 129 -9.53 -26.27 14.73
N SER A 130 -10.31 -25.60 13.89
CA SER A 130 -11.74 -25.86 13.74
C SER A 130 -11.98 -26.74 12.52
N GLU A 131 -12.91 -27.71 12.63
CA GLU A 131 -13.12 -28.82 11.69
C GLU A 131 -13.99 -28.46 10.47
N SER A 132 -13.98 -27.20 10.01
CA SER A 132 -14.73 -26.84 8.80
C SER A 132 -13.90 -27.14 7.53
N GLY A 133 -14.52 -27.74 6.51
CA GLY A 133 -13.84 -28.10 5.26
C GLY A 133 -13.29 -26.90 4.46
N ALA A 134 -13.81 -25.70 4.71
CA ALA A 134 -13.31 -24.45 4.13
C ALA A 134 -12.03 -23.96 4.85
N GLU A 135 -11.99 -24.04 6.18
CA GLU A 135 -10.81 -23.68 6.97
C GLU A 135 -9.64 -24.64 6.74
N ARG A 136 -9.92 -25.93 6.52
CA ARG A 136 -8.86 -26.90 6.19
C ARG A 136 -8.14 -26.55 4.89
N ARG A 137 -8.87 -26.17 3.83
CA ARG A 137 -8.29 -25.77 2.54
C ARG A 137 -7.49 -24.47 2.65
N GLU A 138 -7.97 -23.54 3.47
CA GLU A 138 -7.28 -22.28 3.74
C GLU A 138 -5.98 -22.52 4.52
N ASN A 139 -6.01 -23.38 5.54
CA ASN A 139 -4.80 -23.79 6.26
C ASN A 139 -3.78 -24.50 5.36
N ASP A 140 -4.23 -25.43 4.51
CA ASP A 140 -3.34 -26.10 3.54
C ASP A 140 -2.71 -25.11 2.55
N ARG A 141 -3.45 -24.06 2.15
CA ARG A 141 -2.91 -22.99 1.29
C ARG A 141 -1.86 -22.16 2.03
N ARG A 142 -2.15 -21.73 3.26
CA ARG A 142 -1.21 -20.96 4.09
C ARG A 142 0.08 -21.71 4.35
N GLU A 143 0.00 -23.01 4.61
CA GLU A 143 1.19 -23.85 4.83
C GLU A 143 2.06 -23.91 3.56
N ARG A 144 1.45 -24.07 2.38
CA ARG A 144 2.18 -24.05 1.10
C ARG A 144 2.81 -22.69 0.80
N ASP A 145 2.08 -21.60 1.06
CA ASP A 145 2.60 -20.24 0.83
C ASP A 145 3.79 -19.97 1.77
N ARG A 146 3.71 -20.45 3.02
CA ARG A 146 4.79 -20.40 4.00
C ARG A 146 6.01 -21.22 3.55
N GLU A 147 5.81 -22.47 3.14
CA GLU A 147 6.88 -23.33 2.64
C GLU A 147 7.57 -22.73 1.40
N ALA A 148 6.80 -22.15 0.48
CA ALA A 148 7.34 -21.47 -0.70
C ALA A 148 8.19 -20.24 -0.32
N LEU A 149 7.75 -19.46 0.67
CA LEU A 149 8.53 -18.35 1.22
C LEU A 149 9.81 -18.86 1.86
N GLU A 150 9.73 -19.86 2.76
CA GLU A 150 10.88 -20.46 3.46
C GLU A 150 11.93 -20.99 2.47
N ASN A 151 11.49 -21.65 1.40
CA ASN A 151 12.36 -22.11 0.32
C ASN A 151 13.04 -20.97 -0.43
N THR A 152 12.30 -19.88 -0.70
CA THR A 152 12.83 -18.70 -1.40
C THR A 152 13.89 -17.98 -0.54
N ILE A 153 13.61 -17.75 0.73
CA ILE A 153 14.51 -17.02 1.62
C ILE A 153 15.73 -17.83 2.05
N SER A 154 15.68 -19.16 1.96
CA SER A 154 16.80 -20.04 2.35
C SER A 154 18.00 -19.92 1.42
N SER A 155 17.88 -19.25 0.27
CA SER A 155 18.97 -19.03 -0.68
C SER A 155 19.21 -17.53 -0.94
N GLN A 156 20.48 -17.15 -1.09
CA GLN A 156 20.87 -15.79 -1.49
C GLN A 156 20.21 -15.36 -2.80
N THR A 157 20.17 -16.23 -3.80
CA THR A 157 19.52 -15.95 -5.09
C THR A 157 18.03 -15.71 -4.94
N GLY A 158 17.34 -16.50 -4.12
CA GLY A 158 15.91 -16.33 -3.85
C GLY A 158 15.60 -15.04 -3.11
N ARG A 159 16.38 -14.69 -2.06
CA ARG A 159 16.26 -13.40 -1.36
C ARG A 159 16.47 -12.21 -2.31
N ARG A 160 17.53 -12.24 -3.13
CA ARG A 160 17.79 -11.20 -4.13
C ARG A 160 16.64 -11.06 -5.13
N ALA A 161 16.13 -12.17 -5.66
CA ALA A 161 15.03 -12.16 -6.60
C ALA A 161 13.75 -11.58 -5.97
N LEU A 162 13.44 -11.98 -4.73
CA LEU A 162 12.28 -11.46 -4.00
C LEU A 162 12.42 -9.96 -3.72
N ALA A 163 13.61 -9.50 -3.30
CA ALA A 163 13.88 -8.08 -3.09
C ALA A 163 13.69 -7.25 -4.37
N GLN A 164 14.16 -7.75 -5.52
CA GLN A 164 13.99 -7.09 -6.81
C GLN A 164 12.52 -7.07 -7.25
N LEU A 165 11.77 -8.15 -7.00
CA LEU A 165 10.35 -8.23 -7.35
C LEU A 165 9.53 -7.24 -6.50
N LEU A 166 9.72 -7.24 -5.18
CA LEU A 166 9.03 -6.32 -4.27
C LEU A 166 9.40 -4.85 -4.56
N GLY A 167 10.68 -4.58 -4.86
CA GLY A 167 11.15 -3.25 -5.23
C GLY A 167 10.54 -2.71 -6.53
N ARG A 168 10.02 -3.59 -7.41
CA ARG A 168 9.31 -3.24 -8.66
C ARG A 168 7.79 -3.28 -8.54
N ALA A 169 7.26 -3.91 -7.49
CA ALA A 169 5.83 -4.06 -7.30
C ALA A 169 5.12 -2.72 -7.04
N THR A 170 5.83 -1.76 -6.44
CA THR A 170 5.29 -0.40 -6.21
C THR A 170 5.50 0.46 -7.46
N PRO A 171 4.45 1.15 -7.97
CA PRO A 171 3.09 1.28 -7.44
C PRO A 171 2.09 0.30 -8.09
N VAL A 172 2.54 -0.60 -8.98
CA VAL A 172 1.67 -1.44 -9.84
C VAL A 172 0.73 -2.34 -9.04
N PHE A 173 1.21 -2.96 -7.96
CA PHE A 173 0.47 -3.93 -7.15
C PHE A 173 0.26 -3.48 -5.69
N SER A 174 0.80 -2.32 -5.31
CA SER A 174 0.71 -1.80 -3.95
C SER A 174 -0.52 -0.90 -3.80
N SER A 175 -1.26 -1.03 -2.70
CA SER A 175 -2.23 0.02 -2.34
C SER A 175 -1.48 1.28 -1.90
N PRO A 176 -1.90 2.49 -2.27
CA PRO A 176 -1.28 3.71 -1.75
C PRO A 176 -1.43 3.80 -0.22
N LEU A 177 -0.40 4.30 0.46
CA LEU A 177 -0.46 4.60 1.89
C LEU A 177 -1.34 5.82 2.16
N TYR A 178 -1.34 6.79 1.26
CA TYR A 178 -2.11 8.03 1.36
C TYR A 178 -2.38 8.57 -0.03
N ILE A 179 -3.57 9.13 -0.24
CA ILE A 179 -3.93 9.85 -1.47
C ILE A 179 -4.37 11.25 -1.06
N GLY A 180 -3.94 12.27 -1.80
CA GLY A 180 -4.40 13.63 -1.57
C GLY A 180 -4.44 14.49 -2.83
N VAL A 181 -5.12 15.62 -2.70
CA VAL A 181 -5.12 16.69 -3.70
C VAL A 181 -4.38 17.92 -3.19
N ALA A 182 -3.89 18.73 -4.11
CA ALA A 182 -3.26 20.00 -3.83
C ALA A 182 -3.59 21.02 -4.91
N GLU A 183 -3.70 22.29 -4.52
CA GLU A 183 -3.70 23.43 -5.45
C GLU A 183 -2.27 23.80 -5.87
N ASN A 184 -1.31 23.52 -4.98
CA ASN A 184 0.12 23.59 -5.24
C ASN A 184 0.75 22.30 -4.70
N LEU A 185 1.12 21.39 -5.60
CA LEU A 185 1.71 20.08 -5.28
C LEU A 185 3.01 20.24 -4.48
N ASN A 186 3.90 21.13 -4.94
CA ASN A 186 5.18 21.42 -4.28
C ASN A 186 5.00 21.79 -2.81
N GLU A 187 4.23 22.85 -2.53
CA GLU A 187 3.99 23.31 -1.16
C GLU A 187 3.35 22.22 -0.28
N ARG A 188 2.41 21.45 -0.84
CA ARG A 188 1.71 20.41 -0.11
C ARG A 188 2.63 19.26 0.27
N LEU A 189 3.48 18.81 -0.65
CA LEU A 189 4.42 17.71 -0.42
C LEU A 189 5.55 18.14 0.53
N GLN A 190 6.06 19.36 0.38
CA GLN A 190 7.00 19.94 1.34
C GLN A 190 6.41 20.03 2.75
N LYS A 191 5.13 20.39 2.88
CA LYS A 191 4.43 20.39 4.17
C LYS A 191 4.39 18.99 4.80
N HIS A 192 4.14 17.95 4.02
CA HIS A 192 4.22 16.56 4.50
C HIS A 192 5.63 16.19 4.96
N ARG A 193 6.66 16.54 4.18
CA ARG A 193 8.08 16.37 4.56
C ARG A 193 8.40 17.05 5.87
N SER A 194 8.03 18.32 6.02
CA SER A 194 8.26 19.09 7.25
C SER A 194 7.57 18.46 8.47
N ASN A 195 6.31 18.05 8.32
CA ASN A 195 5.56 17.40 9.40
C ASN A 195 6.17 16.07 9.82
N TYR A 196 6.64 15.26 8.87
CA TYR A 196 7.36 14.03 9.14
C TYR A 196 8.66 14.30 9.90
N SER A 197 9.49 15.24 9.42
CA SER A 197 10.78 15.55 10.06
C SER A 197 10.60 16.00 11.51
N ARG A 198 9.59 16.84 11.78
CA ARG A 198 9.24 17.26 13.14
C ARG A 198 8.79 16.10 14.02
N ALA A 199 7.96 15.20 13.47
CA ALA A 199 7.50 14.02 14.19
C ALA A 199 8.66 13.07 14.54
N MET A 200 9.56 12.81 13.59
CA MET A 200 10.75 11.98 13.83
C MET A 200 11.74 12.62 14.81
N GLU A 201 11.92 13.94 14.76
CA GLU A 201 12.76 14.64 15.73
C GLU A 201 12.19 14.50 17.15
N TRP A 202 10.87 14.60 17.29
CA TRP A 202 10.21 14.38 18.56
C TRP A 202 10.31 12.93 19.03
N LEU A 203 10.08 11.94 18.16
CA LEU A 203 10.24 10.51 18.49
C LEU A 203 11.67 10.17 18.90
N ARG A 204 12.68 10.83 18.32
CA ARG A 204 14.08 10.66 18.75
C ARG A 204 14.31 11.11 20.19
N LYS A 205 13.62 12.17 20.63
CA LYS A 205 13.69 12.70 22.01
C LYS A 205 12.79 11.90 22.96
N SER A 206 11.72 11.29 22.44
CA SER A 206 10.72 10.56 23.22
C SER A 206 10.30 9.26 22.51
N PRO A 207 11.16 8.21 22.49
CA PRO A 207 10.89 6.98 21.73
C PRO A 207 9.64 6.22 22.17
N ASN A 208 9.30 6.31 23.47
CA ASN A 208 8.14 5.63 24.05
C ASN A 208 6.80 6.22 23.60
N ASP A 209 6.80 7.40 22.96
CA ASP A 209 5.56 8.05 22.55
C ASP A 209 5.09 7.65 21.13
N MET A 210 5.71 6.65 20.51
CA MET A 210 5.35 6.16 19.18
C MET A 210 3.89 5.74 19.08
N GLU A 211 3.40 4.95 20.04
CA GLU A 211 2.02 4.46 20.05
C GLU A 211 1.01 5.61 20.26
N ARG A 212 1.38 6.57 21.11
CA ARG A 212 0.59 7.79 21.31
C ARG A 212 0.48 8.59 20.02
N LEU A 213 1.60 8.80 19.32
CA LEU A 213 1.59 9.51 18.04
C LEU A 213 0.77 8.79 16.99
N ARG A 214 0.79 7.45 16.97
CA ARG A 214 -0.01 6.64 16.05
C ARG A 214 -1.51 6.92 16.21
N GLY A 215 -2.00 7.09 17.44
CA GLY A 215 -3.38 7.47 17.72
C GLY A 215 -3.70 8.95 17.42
N ASP A 216 -2.76 9.86 17.69
CA ASP A 216 -2.98 11.31 17.61
C ASP A 216 -2.61 11.96 16.26
N ALA A 217 -2.01 11.21 15.32
CA ALA A 217 -1.46 11.74 14.07
C ALA A 217 -2.53 12.31 13.12
N LYS A 218 -2.47 13.62 12.88
CA LYS A 218 -3.47 14.38 12.11
C LYS A 218 -3.18 14.49 10.62
N ASN A 219 -1.92 14.34 10.23
CA ASN A 219 -1.48 14.50 8.85
C ASN A 219 -0.60 13.32 8.42
N PHE A 220 -0.46 13.14 7.10
CA PHE A 220 0.31 12.05 6.52
C PHE A 220 1.73 11.96 7.09
N GLY A 221 2.47 13.09 7.16
CA GLY A 221 3.85 13.08 7.67
C GLY A 221 3.95 12.52 9.09
N GLN A 222 3.04 12.89 9.99
CA GLN A 222 2.97 12.32 11.34
C GLN A 222 2.60 10.83 11.33
N ARG A 223 1.66 10.42 10.46
CA ARG A 223 1.21 9.03 10.35
C ARG A 223 2.33 8.13 9.86
N ALA A 224 3.04 8.54 8.80
CA ALA A 224 4.19 7.82 8.28
C ALA A 224 5.32 7.71 9.31
N ALA A 225 5.62 8.79 10.03
CA ALA A 225 6.61 8.77 11.12
C ALA A 225 6.20 7.83 12.28
N SER A 226 4.92 7.83 12.68
CA SER A 226 4.39 6.94 13.73
C SER A 226 4.42 5.45 13.38
N ARG A 227 4.61 5.14 12.09
CA ARG A 227 4.80 3.78 11.56
C ARG A 227 6.27 3.41 11.42
N GLY A 228 7.19 4.32 11.72
CA GLY A 228 8.63 4.09 11.56
C GLY A 228 9.09 3.96 10.11
N ILE A 229 8.29 4.37 9.13
CA ILE A 229 8.64 4.22 7.71
C ILE A 229 9.84 5.12 7.40
N PRO A 230 10.98 4.59 6.92
CA PRO A 230 12.14 5.41 6.58
C PRO A 230 11.80 6.45 5.50
N MET A 231 12.34 7.66 5.61
CA MET A 231 12.02 8.77 4.70
C MET A 231 12.44 8.47 3.27
N GLU A 232 13.58 7.80 3.10
CA GLU A 232 14.16 7.33 1.85
C GLU A 232 13.29 6.28 1.13
N ASN A 233 12.41 5.61 1.86
CA ASN A 233 11.52 4.59 1.31
C ASN A 233 10.17 5.18 0.88
N LEU A 234 9.89 6.44 1.18
CA LEU A 234 8.63 7.11 0.82
C LEU A 234 8.74 7.76 -0.55
N GLU A 235 7.87 7.35 -1.47
CA GLU A 235 7.78 7.89 -2.83
C GLU A 235 6.39 8.48 -3.09
N ALA A 236 6.35 9.71 -3.59
CA ALA A 236 5.15 10.39 -4.06
C ALA A 236 5.01 10.23 -5.58
N TRP A 237 3.86 9.70 -6.00
CA TRP A 237 3.44 9.60 -7.40
C TRP A 237 2.40 10.67 -7.67
N ILE A 238 2.61 11.48 -8.72
CA ILE A 238 1.89 12.73 -8.95
C ILE A 238 1.28 12.74 -10.34
N ILE A 239 0.02 13.18 -10.41
CA ILE A 239 -0.63 13.60 -11.65
C ILE A 239 -0.74 15.12 -11.60
N ASP A 240 0.07 15.79 -12.41
CA ASP A 240 -0.02 17.23 -12.65
C ASP A 240 -1.22 17.51 -13.57
N LEU A 241 -2.28 18.07 -13.01
CA LEU A 241 -3.52 18.31 -13.75
C LEU A 241 -3.37 19.44 -14.76
N LYS A 242 -2.47 20.40 -14.51
CA LYS A 242 -2.22 21.49 -15.46
C LYS A 242 -1.40 21.00 -16.66
N GLY A 243 -0.46 20.08 -16.42
CA GLY A 243 0.28 19.39 -17.48
C GLY A 243 -0.62 18.47 -18.31
N LEU A 244 -1.61 17.82 -17.67
CA LEU A 244 -2.55 16.92 -18.34
C LEU A 244 -3.60 17.66 -19.18
N GLU A 245 -4.21 18.71 -18.62
CA GLU A 245 -5.32 19.45 -19.21
C GLU A 245 -5.10 20.96 -19.11
N SER A 246 -4.34 21.51 -20.05
CA SER A 246 -3.95 22.92 -20.08
C SER A 246 -5.09 23.88 -20.45
N SER A 247 -6.14 23.38 -21.10
CA SER A 247 -7.27 24.19 -21.60
C SER A 247 -8.40 24.39 -20.57
N THR A 248 -8.36 23.65 -19.47
CA THR A 248 -9.42 23.66 -18.45
C THR A 248 -9.14 24.72 -17.37
N SER A 249 -10.20 25.34 -16.85
CA SER A 249 -10.06 26.31 -15.75
C SER A 249 -9.51 25.65 -14.47
N VAL A 250 -8.72 26.39 -13.69
CA VAL A 250 -8.18 25.91 -12.40
C VAL A 250 -9.28 25.44 -11.45
N ASN A 251 -10.43 26.12 -11.43
CA ASN A 251 -11.57 25.75 -10.59
C ASN A 251 -12.15 24.39 -10.98
N SER A 252 -12.32 24.14 -12.29
CA SER A 252 -12.82 22.86 -12.79
C SER A 252 -11.83 21.72 -12.54
N LEU A 253 -10.53 21.96 -12.74
CA LEU A 253 -9.48 20.97 -12.39
C LEU A 253 -9.52 20.62 -10.90
N ARG A 254 -9.75 21.61 -10.04
CA ARG A 254 -9.85 21.41 -8.59
C ARG A 254 -11.08 20.58 -8.19
N GLU A 255 -12.23 20.83 -8.78
CA GLU A 255 -13.46 20.03 -8.53
C GLU A 255 -13.31 18.59 -9.00
N SER A 256 -12.71 18.39 -10.17
CA SER A 256 -12.36 17.06 -10.68
C SER A 256 -11.37 16.34 -9.77
N ALA A 257 -10.35 17.05 -9.26
CA ALA A 257 -9.38 16.49 -8.33
C ALA A 257 -10.04 16.02 -7.02
N GLN A 258 -10.92 16.86 -6.44
CA GLN A 258 -11.65 16.52 -5.22
C GLN A 258 -12.57 15.30 -5.41
N SER A 259 -13.26 15.24 -6.56
CA SER A 259 -14.12 14.11 -6.91
C SER A 259 -13.31 12.82 -7.08
N ALA A 260 -12.15 12.92 -7.74
CA ALA A 260 -11.23 11.81 -7.90
C ALA A 260 -10.67 11.35 -6.55
N GLU A 261 -10.22 12.24 -5.67
CA GLU A 261 -9.76 11.87 -4.32
C GLU A 261 -10.81 11.11 -3.53
N TRP A 262 -12.06 11.61 -3.53
CA TRP A 262 -13.17 10.93 -2.86
C TRP A 262 -13.38 9.51 -3.38
N LEU A 263 -13.35 9.33 -4.71
CA LEU A 263 -13.52 8.02 -5.34
C LEU A 263 -12.34 7.09 -5.02
N LEU A 264 -11.11 7.59 -5.18
CA LEU A 264 -9.89 6.84 -4.96
C LEU A 264 -9.73 6.40 -3.50
N HIS A 265 -10.13 7.23 -2.53
CA HIS A 265 -10.16 6.84 -1.11
C HIS A 265 -11.09 5.66 -0.87
N ARG A 266 -12.23 5.60 -1.57
CA ARG A 266 -13.19 4.52 -1.43
C ARG A 266 -12.77 3.23 -2.13
N LEU A 267 -12.04 3.36 -3.24
CA LEU A 267 -11.53 2.20 -3.99
C LEU A 267 -10.33 1.55 -3.33
N PHE A 268 -9.38 2.36 -2.83
CA PHE A 268 -8.10 1.86 -2.34
C PHE A 268 -8.00 1.78 -0.81
N ALA A 269 -8.85 2.50 -0.08
CA ALA A 269 -8.84 2.57 1.38
C ALA A 269 -7.43 2.74 1.98
N PRO A 270 -6.69 3.81 1.59
CA PRO A 270 -5.29 3.99 1.97
C PRO A 270 -5.14 4.00 3.50
N VAL A 271 -4.21 3.19 4.02
CA VAL A 271 -4.08 2.91 5.47
C VAL A 271 -3.67 4.12 6.31
N LEU A 272 -2.98 5.09 5.73
CA LEU A 272 -2.64 6.37 6.36
C LEU A 272 -3.56 7.50 5.89
N GLY A 273 -4.61 7.18 5.14
CA GLY A 273 -5.65 8.07 4.64
C GLY A 273 -6.52 8.68 5.75
N ARG A 274 -7.33 9.68 5.39
CA ARG A 274 -8.28 10.29 6.33
C ARG A 274 -9.41 9.28 6.60
N GLN A 275 -9.61 8.92 7.87
CA GLN A 275 -10.73 8.13 8.36
C GLN A 275 -11.76 9.05 9.00
#